data_AF-A0A1H4NPM9-F1
#
_entry.id   AF-A0A1H4NPM9-F1
#
_cell.length_a   1.000
_cell.length_b   1.000
_cell.length_c   1.000
_cell.angle_alpha   90.00
_cell.angle_beta   90.00
_cell.angle_gamma   90.00
#
_symmetry.space_group_name_H-M   'P 1'
#
loop_
_entity.id
_entity.type
_entity.pdbx_description
1 polymer ?
#
loop_
_entity_poly.entity_id
_entity_poly.type
_entity_poly.pdbx_seq_one_letter_code
_entity_poly.pdbx_strand_id
1 'polypeptide(L)'
;MTSPEEKTRITVDIYGNSYKLMATTSSAYMKSVAELVNDQMFRIAKTFPRLDSQRIAVLASVNMADENLRLKERIEELSKGQQDSTNSQAKYDKLQMNHDDLLMSYNNLLQSHEELKREHESNLKQMQEHADKVDVVYQDMVKITEQNELLSEQISGLFLQTEKERELGLSAQEQMNQLREQFLAEKEELLERHRREKEELFRQGGSQDEVLQQELAKVESEYRALQEEYGKLKNEYNEWIELAEIDSPEK
;
A
#
# COMPACT_ATOMS: atom_id res chain seq x y z
N MET A 1 56.87 46.93 27.28
CA MET A 1 57.62 48.09 27.82
C MET A 1 57.06 48.38 29.20
N THR A 2 57.83 48.10 30.25
CA THR A 2 57.43 48.33 31.64
C THR A 2 57.75 49.77 32.03
N SER A 3 56.70 50.55 32.32
CA SER A 3 56.78 51.95 32.74
C SER A 3 57.61 52.10 34.03
N PRO A 4 58.39 53.19 34.20
CA PRO A 4 59.05 53.48 35.46
C PRO A 4 57.98 53.80 36.50
N GLU A 5 57.89 53.02 37.58
CA GLU A 5 56.98 53.29 38.69
C GLU A 5 57.30 54.68 39.26
N GLU A 6 56.36 55.64 39.12
CA GLU A 6 56.48 56.98 39.70
C GLU A 6 56.48 56.88 41.23
N LYS A 7 57.68 56.83 41.82
CA LYS A 7 57.87 56.76 43.26
C LYS A 7 57.56 58.12 43.87
N THR A 8 56.43 58.20 44.55
CA THR A 8 56.00 59.42 45.25
C THR A 8 56.55 59.41 46.67
N ARG A 9 57.26 60.48 47.07
CA ARG A 9 57.81 60.63 48.43
C ARG A 9 56.80 61.36 49.32
N ILE A 10 56.40 60.72 50.42
CA ILE A 10 55.33 61.20 51.31
C ILE A 10 55.86 61.21 52.73
N THR A 11 55.49 62.22 53.50
CA THR A 11 55.79 62.27 54.94
C THR A 11 54.52 61.89 55.70
N VAL A 12 54.63 60.93 56.61
CA VAL A 12 53.52 60.43 57.45
C VAL A 12 53.97 60.37 58.91
N ASP A 13 53.04 60.53 59.83
CA ASP A 13 53.31 60.47 61.27
C ASP A 13 52.78 59.15 61.85
N ILE A 14 53.66 58.40 62.51
CA ILE A 14 53.33 57.10 63.13
C ILE A 14 53.83 57.12 64.57
N TYR A 15 52.91 56.97 65.52
CA TYR A 15 53.17 56.90 66.95
C TYR A 15 54.08 58.04 67.47
N GLY A 16 53.79 59.27 67.01
CA GLY A 16 54.50 60.49 67.40
C GLY A 16 55.81 60.78 66.65
N ASN A 17 56.21 59.91 65.70
CA ASN A 17 57.41 60.11 64.88
C ASN A 17 57.05 60.31 63.40
N SER A 18 57.69 61.29 62.75
CA SER A 18 57.51 61.55 61.32
C SER A 18 58.46 60.71 60.46
N TYR A 19 57.91 59.93 59.52
CA TYR A 19 58.65 59.09 58.59
C TYR A 19 58.45 59.57 57.15
N LYS A 20 59.55 59.63 56.38
CA LYS A 20 59.53 59.90 54.93
C LYS A 20 59.51 58.56 54.17
N LEU A 21 58.35 58.17 53.68
CA LEU A 21 58.14 56.93 52.94
C LEU A 21 58.18 57.19 51.42
N MET A 22 58.63 56.18 50.67
CA MET A 22 58.51 56.18 49.22
C MET A 22 57.45 55.15 48.84
N ALA A 23 56.39 55.61 48.19
CA ALA A 23 55.29 54.77 47.74
C ALA A 23 55.29 54.67 46.22
N THR A 24 55.13 53.45 45.71
CA THR A 24 54.77 53.17 44.31
C THR A 24 53.25 53.17 44.11
N THR A 25 52.49 53.12 45.21
CA THR A 25 51.03 53.19 45.27
C THR A 25 50.57 54.63 45.58
N SER A 26 49.28 54.91 45.37
CA SER A 26 48.70 56.25 45.56
C SER A 26 48.97 56.84 46.96
N SER A 27 49.15 58.17 47.01
CA SER A 27 49.45 58.88 48.26
C SER A 27 48.37 58.72 49.33
N ALA A 28 47.10 58.64 48.90
CA ALA A 28 45.98 58.37 49.79
C ALA A 28 46.08 56.97 50.44
N TYR A 29 46.40 55.94 49.66
CA TYR A 29 46.55 54.58 50.19
C TYR A 29 47.69 54.48 51.21
N MET A 30 48.84 55.09 50.94
CA MET A 30 49.98 55.06 51.86
C MET A 30 49.66 55.80 53.18
N LYS A 31 48.91 56.90 53.14
CA LYS A 31 48.43 57.58 54.35
C LYS A 31 47.49 56.69 55.16
N SER A 32 46.54 55.99 54.52
CA SER A 32 45.65 55.04 55.20
C SER A 32 46.40 53.85 55.81
N VAL A 33 47.45 53.35 55.15
CA VAL A 33 48.32 52.30 55.74
C VAL A 33 49.06 52.82 56.96
N ALA A 34 49.60 54.04 56.90
CA ALA A 34 50.26 54.66 58.05
C ALA A 34 49.30 54.87 59.24
N GLU A 35 48.06 55.29 58.96
CA GLU A 35 46.99 55.41 59.96
C GLU A 35 46.64 54.06 60.59
N LEU A 36 46.52 52.99 59.79
CA LEU A 36 46.27 51.64 60.29
C LEU A 36 47.39 51.15 61.22
N VAL A 37 48.65 51.35 60.84
CA VAL A 37 49.81 50.99 61.67
C VAL A 37 49.79 51.79 62.98
N ASN A 38 49.52 53.10 62.87
CA ASN A 38 49.43 54.00 64.00
C ASN A 38 48.36 53.56 65.01
N ASP A 39 47.16 53.23 64.53
CA ASP A 39 46.07 52.73 65.37
C ASP A 39 46.42 51.41 66.05
N GLN A 40 47.09 50.50 65.36
CA GLN A 40 47.51 49.21 65.92
C GLN A 40 48.58 49.40 66.99
N MET A 41 49.54 50.30 66.78
CA MET A 41 50.54 50.67 67.79
C MET A 41 49.88 51.30 69.02
N PHE A 42 48.92 52.22 68.84
CA PHE A 42 48.17 52.80 69.95
C PHE A 42 47.31 51.78 70.70
N ARG A 43 46.71 50.82 70.00
CA ARG A 43 45.94 49.72 70.60
C ARG A 43 46.81 48.85 71.50
N ILE A 44 47.99 48.47 71.03
CA ILE A 44 48.95 47.67 71.81
C ILE A 44 49.51 48.47 72.99
N ALA A 45 49.81 49.75 72.79
CA ALA A 45 50.28 50.64 73.84
C ALA A 45 49.26 50.78 74.99
N LYS A 46 47.95 50.81 74.68
CA LYS A 46 46.86 50.81 75.68
C LYS A 46 46.83 49.53 76.49
N THR A 47 47.02 48.37 75.85
CA THR A 47 47.00 47.06 76.52
C THR A 47 48.27 46.82 77.34
N PHE A 48 49.42 47.31 76.88
CA PHE A 48 50.71 47.07 77.53
C PHE A 48 51.54 48.37 77.72
N PRO A 49 51.23 49.17 78.75
CA PRO A 49 51.78 50.52 78.93
C PRO A 49 53.26 50.57 79.36
N ARG A 50 53.89 49.43 79.69
CA ARG A 50 55.30 49.34 80.11
C ARG A 50 56.27 48.98 78.98
N LEU A 51 55.78 48.75 77.76
CA LEU A 51 56.63 48.45 76.61
C LEU A 51 57.13 49.72 75.94
N ASP A 52 58.35 49.67 75.43
CA ASP A 52 58.98 50.71 74.64
C ASP A 52 58.45 50.74 73.20
N SER A 53 58.57 51.89 72.54
CA SER A 53 58.06 52.14 71.19
C SER A 53 58.54 51.10 70.17
N GLN A 54 59.78 50.62 70.29
CA GLN A 54 60.32 49.59 69.38
C GLN A 54 59.62 48.24 69.55
N ARG A 55 59.41 47.77 70.78
CA ARG A 55 58.68 46.52 71.02
C ARG A 55 57.20 46.62 70.65
N ILE A 56 56.57 47.80 70.85
CA ILE A 56 55.21 48.08 70.39
C ILE A 56 55.13 47.97 68.85
N ALA A 57 56.09 48.57 68.13
CA ALA A 57 56.14 48.51 66.67
C ALA A 57 56.32 47.07 66.15
N VAL A 58 57.17 46.26 66.79
CA VAL A 58 57.36 44.85 66.45
C VAL A 58 56.08 44.05 66.71
N LEU A 59 55.42 44.22 67.85
CA LEU A 59 54.14 43.56 68.15
C LEU A 59 53.04 43.98 67.18
N ALA A 60 52.97 45.26 66.80
CA ALA A 60 52.02 45.75 65.81
C ALA A 60 52.28 45.09 64.45
N SER A 61 53.55 45.00 64.04
CA SER A 61 53.96 44.36 62.78
C SER A 61 53.64 42.87 62.76
N VAL A 62 53.90 42.15 63.86
CA VAL A 62 53.59 40.71 64.00
C VAL A 62 52.09 40.48 63.95
N ASN A 63 51.29 41.29 64.65
CA ASN A 63 49.84 41.18 64.65
C ASN A 63 49.26 41.45 63.24
N MET A 64 49.70 42.52 62.57
CA MET A 64 49.28 42.81 61.20
C MET A 64 49.71 41.72 60.20
N ALA A 65 50.87 41.10 60.40
CA ALA A 65 51.31 39.97 59.59
C ALA A 65 50.43 38.73 59.83
N ASP A 66 50.08 38.42 61.07
CA ASP A 66 49.15 37.32 61.42
C ASP A 66 47.77 37.56 60.79
N GLU A 67 47.21 38.77 60.94
CA GLU A 67 45.95 39.16 60.31
C GLU A 67 46.01 39.00 58.78
N ASN A 68 47.11 39.42 58.13
CA ASN A 68 47.27 39.27 56.68
C ASN A 68 47.34 37.80 56.25
N LEU A 69 48.03 36.95 57.00
CA LEU A 69 48.12 35.52 56.71
C LEU A 69 46.75 34.84 56.85
N ARG A 70 46.02 35.12 57.94
CA ARG A 70 44.64 34.61 58.13
C ARG A 70 43.69 35.08 57.03
N LEU A 71 43.80 36.35 56.61
CA LEU A 71 42.98 36.88 55.52
C LEU A 71 43.30 36.20 54.18
N LYS A 72 44.57 35.90 53.90
CA LYS A 72 44.97 35.16 52.70
C LYS A 72 44.43 33.74 52.71
N GLU A 73 44.55 33.03 53.83
CA GLU A 73 43.97 31.69 54.00
C GLU A 73 42.46 31.73 53.77
N ARG A 74 41.75 32.72 54.32
CA ARG A 74 40.30 32.86 54.15
C ARG A 74 39.89 33.15 52.71
N ILE A 75 40.67 33.97 51.99
CA ILE A 75 40.45 34.24 50.56
C ILE A 75 40.67 32.97 49.75
N GLU A 76 41.67 32.16 50.09
CA GLU A 76 41.94 30.89 49.41
C GLU A 76 40.85 29.84 49.69
N GLU A 77 40.30 29.79 50.90
CA GLU A 77 39.13 28.97 51.22
C GLU A 77 37.89 29.42 50.43
N LEU A 78 37.64 30.73 50.38
CA LEU A 78 36.51 31.29 49.64
C LEU A 78 36.65 31.04 48.13
N SER A 79 37.85 31.17 47.57
CA SER A 79 38.08 30.92 46.15
C SER A 79 37.92 29.44 45.81
N LYS A 80 38.38 28.52 46.67
CA LYS A 80 38.12 27.08 46.54
C LYS A 80 36.62 26.78 46.58
N GLY A 81 35.89 27.35 47.55
CA GLY A 81 34.44 27.18 47.64
C GLY A 81 33.70 27.74 46.43
N GLN A 82 34.13 28.89 45.90
CA GLN A 82 33.59 29.43 44.64
C GLN A 82 33.89 28.50 43.46
N GLN A 83 35.10 27.96 43.36
CA GLN A 83 35.47 27.02 42.30
C GLN A 83 34.67 25.72 42.38
N ASP A 84 34.41 25.21 43.57
CA ASP A 84 33.58 24.02 43.76
C ASP A 84 32.11 24.29 43.42
N SER A 85 31.61 25.48 43.74
CA SER A 85 30.27 25.92 43.35
C SER A 85 30.14 26.04 41.83
N THR A 86 31.11 26.66 41.15
CA THR A 86 31.09 26.80 39.68
C THR A 86 31.25 25.46 39.00
N ASN A 87 32.11 24.57 39.51
CA ASN A 87 32.27 23.21 39.00
C ASN A 87 30.99 22.39 39.17
N SER A 88 30.31 22.52 40.31
CA SER A 88 29.04 21.83 40.55
C SER A 88 27.95 22.37 39.62
N GLN A 89 27.86 23.69 39.47
CA GLN A 89 26.91 24.33 38.56
C GLN A 89 27.14 23.92 37.10
N ALA A 90 28.39 23.87 36.65
CA ALA A 90 28.72 23.38 35.31
C ALA A 90 28.36 21.89 35.10
N LYS A 91 28.37 21.06 36.15
CA LYS A 91 27.87 19.68 36.07
C LYS A 91 26.35 19.65 35.95
N TYR A 92 25.63 20.50 36.69
CA TYR A 92 24.18 20.64 36.58
C TYR A 92 23.77 21.10 35.18
N ASP A 93 24.44 22.11 34.63
CA ASP A 93 24.16 22.62 33.28
C ASP A 93 24.36 21.52 32.23
N LYS A 94 25.47 20.77 32.31
CA LYS A 94 25.72 19.62 31.42
C LYS A 94 24.66 18.53 31.56
N LEU A 95 24.25 18.22 32.79
CA LEU A 95 23.23 17.21 33.04
C LEU A 95 21.87 17.65 32.50
N GLN A 96 21.56 18.95 32.61
CA GLN A 96 20.34 19.54 32.07
C GLN A 96 20.34 19.50 30.53
N MET A 97 21.45 19.87 29.88
CA MET A 97 21.59 19.73 28.43
C MET A 97 21.40 18.29 27.97
N ASN A 98 22.02 17.32 28.65
CA ASN A 98 21.83 15.91 28.32
C ASN A 98 20.37 15.45 28.52
N HIS A 99 19.68 15.98 29.54
CA HIS A 99 18.27 15.67 29.77
C HIS A 99 17.39 16.25 28.65
N ASP A 100 17.64 17.48 28.24
CA ASP A 100 16.92 18.15 27.15
C ASP A 100 17.14 17.42 25.82
N ASP A 101 18.38 17.03 25.52
CA ASP A 101 18.73 16.22 24.35
C ASP A 101 18.05 14.84 24.39
N LEU A 102 18.00 14.20 25.57
CA LEU A 102 17.32 12.92 25.75
C LEU A 102 15.81 13.08 25.53
N LEU A 103 15.19 14.14 26.05
CA LEU A 103 13.78 14.46 25.81
C LEU A 103 13.48 14.68 24.33
N MET A 104 14.34 15.41 23.61
CA MET A 104 14.20 15.58 22.17
C MET A 104 14.28 14.24 21.43
N SER A 105 15.27 13.41 21.75
CA SER A 105 15.40 12.08 21.12
C SER A 105 14.21 11.16 21.42
N TYR A 106 13.68 11.20 22.65
CA TYR A 106 12.50 10.44 23.05
C TYR A 106 11.25 10.90 22.30
N ASN A 107 11.02 12.21 22.19
CA ASN A 107 9.88 12.76 21.46
C ASN A 107 9.95 12.42 19.96
N ASN A 108 11.13 12.50 19.37
CA ASN A 108 11.34 12.10 17.97
C ASN A 108 11.07 10.60 17.77
N LEU A 109 11.52 9.75 18.70
CA LEU A 109 11.27 8.32 18.66
C LEU A 109 9.77 8.01 18.82
N LEU A 110 9.07 8.72 19.71
CA LEU A 110 7.64 8.58 19.91
C LEU A 110 6.86 8.94 18.65
N GLN A 111 7.22 10.05 17.99
CA GLN A 111 6.60 10.46 16.74
C GLN A 111 6.83 9.44 15.62
N SER A 112 8.07 8.95 15.45
CA SER A 112 8.38 7.92 14.46
C SER A 112 7.62 6.62 14.72
N HIS A 113 7.47 6.23 16.00
CA HIS A 113 6.68 5.06 16.37
C HIS A 113 5.19 5.25 16.07
N GLU A 114 4.62 6.44 16.30
CA GLU A 114 3.24 6.74 15.92
C GLU A 114 3.02 6.72 14.41
N GLU A 115 3.95 7.27 13.63
CA GLU A 115 3.90 7.24 12.17
C GLU A 115 3.94 5.80 11.65
N LEU A 116 4.87 4.99 12.15
CA LEU A 116 4.97 3.57 11.78
C LEU A 116 3.71 2.79 12.17
N LYS A 117 3.12 3.09 13.33
CA LYS A 117 1.86 2.48 13.78
C LYS A 117 0.71 2.84 12.84
N ARG A 118 0.59 4.10 12.40
CA ARG A 118 -0.44 4.53 11.45
C ARG A 118 -0.25 3.87 10.09
N GLU A 119 0.98 3.76 9.62
CA GLU A 119 1.30 3.06 8.36
C GLU A 119 0.93 1.58 8.45
N HIS A 120 1.27 0.92 9.56
CA HIS A 120 0.89 -0.47 9.79
C HIS A 120 -0.63 -0.68 9.83
N GLU A 121 -1.37 0.19 10.53
CA GLU A 121 -2.83 0.16 10.55
C GLU A 121 -3.45 0.39 9.16
N SER A 122 -2.88 1.30 8.36
CA SER A 122 -3.31 1.54 6.99
C SER A 122 -3.05 0.32 6.10
N ASN A 123 -1.86 -0.26 6.18
CA ASN A 123 -1.48 -1.45 5.42
C ASN A 123 -2.35 -2.67 5.81
N LEU A 124 -2.66 -2.82 7.10
CA LEU A 124 -3.56 -3.88 7.57
C LEU A 124 -4.96 -3.73 6.99
N LYS A 125 -5.52 -2.51 6.95
CA LYS A 125 -6.82 -2.25 6.32
C LYS A 125 -6.80 -2.52 4.82
N GLN A 126 -5.77 -2.07 4.12
CA GLN A 126 -5.62 -2.36 2.68
C GLN A 126 -5.52 -3.87 2.43
N MET A 127 -4.77 -4.59 3.25
CA MET A 127 -4.64 -6.04 3.13
C MET A 127 -5.97 -6.76 3.38
N GLN A 128 -6.77 -6.29 4.34
CA GLN A 128 -8.13 -6.79 4.57
C GLN A 128 -9.05 -6.50 3.37
N GLU A 129 -9.05 -5.28 2.84
CA GLU A 129 -9.83 -4.94 1.64
C GLU A 129 -9.41 -5.76 0.41
N HIS A 130 -8.10 -6.02 0.26
CA HIS A 130 -7.60 -6.88 -0.80
C HIS A 130 -8.04 -8.33 -0.61
N ALA A 131 -8.03 -8.85 0.62
CA ALA A 131 -8.54 -10.19 0.92
C ALA A 131 -10.04 -10.31 0.58
N ASP A 132 -10.87 -9.34 1.01
CA ASP A 132 -12.30 -9.32 0.70
C ASP A 132 -12.56 -9.26 -0.81
N LYS A 133 -11.78 -8.46 -1.55
CA LYS A 133 -11.86 -8.40 -3.02
C LYS A 133 -11.47 -9.71 -3.68
N VAL A 134 -10.44 -10.40 -3.18
CA VAL A 134 -10.01 -11.71 -3.69
C VAL A 134 -11.11 -12.75 -3.50
N ASP A 135 -11.79 -12.76 -2.35
CA ASP A 135 -12.91 -13.67 -2.10
C ASP A 135 -14.08 -13.44 -3.08
N VAL A 136 -14.43 -12.17 -3.35
CA VAL A 136 -15.46 -11.84 -4.34
C VAL A 136 -15.04 -12.28 -5.74
N VAL A 137 -13.81 -11.99 -6.16
CA VAL A 137 -13.29 -12.41 -7.47
C VAL A 137 -13.27 -13.93 -7.59
N TYR A 138 -12.92 -14.65 -6.52
CA TYR A 138 -12.95 -16.11 -6.51
C TYR A 138 -14.38 -16.65 -6.67
N GLN A 139 -15.36 -16.09 -5.97
CA GLN A 139 -16.77 -16.46 -6.14
C GLN A 139 -17.28 -16.20 -7.55
N ASP A 140 -16.92 -15.07 -8.15
CA ASP A 140 -17.34 -14.73 -9.51
C ASP A 140 -16.65 -15.61 -10.56
N MET A 141 -15.36 -15.95 -10.35
CA MET A 141 -14.63 -16.90 -11.19
C MET A 141 -15.32 -18.28 -11.19
N VAL A 142 -15.73 -18.78 -10.03
CA VAL A 142 -16.45 -20.07 -9.92
C VAL A 142 -17.78 -20.04 -10.69
N LYS A 143 -18.58 -18.98 -10.54
CA LYS A 143 -19.84 -18.82 -11.28
C LYS A 143 -19.61 -18.79 -12.79
N ILE A 144 -18.59 -18.06 -13.25
CA ILE A 144 -18.24 -17.99 -14.69
C ILE A 144 -17.83 -19.37 -15.19
N THR A 145 -17.05 -20.13 -14.43
CA THR A 145 -16.67 -21.49 -14.82
C THR A 145 -17.87 -22.43 -14.91
N GLU A 146 -18.78 -22.40 -13.94
CA GLU A 146 -20.01 -23.20 -13.96
C GLU A 146 -20.92 -22.83 -15.15
N GLN A 147 -21.06 -21.53 -15.43
CA GLN A 147 -21.82 -21.05 -16.58
C GLN A 147 -21.22 -21.49 -17.91
N ASN A 148 -19.89 -21.45 -18.04
CA ASN A 148 -19.19 -21.90 -19.25
C ASN A 148 -19.31 -23.41 -19.44
N GLU A 149 -19.27 -24.20 -18.36
CA GLU A 149 -19.48 -25.65 -18.42
C GLU A 149 -20.90 -25.98 -18.90
N LEU A 150 -21.92 -25.34 -18.32
CA LEU A 150 -23.30 -25.48 -18.75
C LEU A 150 -23.49 -25.07 -20.22
N LEU A 151 -22.90 -23.96 -20.63
CA LEU A 151 -22.98 -23.49 -22.02
C LEU A 151 -22.29 -24.48 -22.97
N SER A 152 -21.15 -25.06 -22.57
CA SER A 152 -20.46 -26.10 -23.33
C SER A 152 -21.33 -27.35 -23.49
N GLU A 153 -22.03 -27.77 -22.43
CA GLU A 153 -22.98 -28.88 -22.51
C GLU A 153 -24.16 -28.57 -23.44
N GLN A 154 -24.73 -27.36 -23.36
CA GLN A 154 -25.81 -26.92 -24.25
C GLN A 154 -25.38 -26.92 -25.72
N ILE A 155 -24.19 -26.37 -26.02
CA ILE A 155 -23.63 -26.39 -27.37
C ILE A 155 -23.45 -27.83 -27.86
N SER A 156 -22.92 -28.72 -27.03
CA SER A 156 -22.76 -30.13 -27.39
C SER A 156 -24.11 -30.83 -27.64
N GLY A 157 -25.14 -30.51 -26.86
CA GLY A 157 -26.49 -31.05 -27.03
C GLY A 157 -27.14 -30.58 -28.33
N LEU A 158 -27.05 -29.28 -28.63
CA LEU A 158 -27.53 -28.71 -29.89
C LEU A 158 -26.80 -29.30 -31.09
N PHE A 159 -25.48 -29.52 -30.99
CA PHE A 159 -24.72 -30.17 -32.05
C PHE A 159 -25.22 -31.59 -32.32
N LEU A 160 -25.47 -32.38 -31.28
CA LEU A 160 -26.01 -33.74 -31.43
C LEU A 160 -27.43 -33.74 -32.01
N GLN A 161 -28.27 -32.79 -31.61
CA GLN A 161 -29.63 -32.67 -32.13
C GLN A 161 -29.62 -32.31 -33.63
N THR A 162 -28.85 -31.30 -34.01
CA THR A 162 -28.72 -30.88 -35.41
C THR A 162 -28.11 -31.97 -36.28
N GLU A 163 -27.17 -32.75 -35.76
CA GLU A 163 -26.62 -33.91 -36.46
C GLU A 163 -27.68 -35.01 -36.67
N LYS A 164 -28.49 -35.31 -35.64
CA LYS A 164 -29.59 -36.28 -35.75
C LYS A 164 -30.67 -35.82 -36.74
N GLU A 165 -31.07 -34.56 -36.70
CA GLU A 165 -32.02 -33.98 -37.65
C GLU A 165 -31.49 -34.07 -39.09
N ARG A 166 -30.19 -33.79 -39.29
CA ARG A 166 -29.52 -33.93 -40.58
C ARG A 166 -29.51 -35.38 -41.08
N GLU A 167 -29.23 -36.35 -40.22
CA GLU A 167 -29.27 -37.79 -40.58
C GLU A 167 -30.69 -38.25 -40.94
N LEU A 168 -31.69 -37.84 -40.17
CA LEU A 168 -33.10 -38.13 -40.46
C LEU A 168 -33.50 -37.52 -41.81
N GLY A 169 -33.11 -36.27 -42.07
CA GLY A 169 -33.36 -35.62 -43.36
C GLY A 169 -32.72 -36.35 -44.55
N LEU A 170 -31.49 -36.82 -44.41
CA LEU A 170 -30.81 -37.61 -45.44
C LEU A 170 -31.52 -38.96 -45.68
N SER A 171 -31.88 -39.67 -44.61
CA SER A 171 -32.58 -40.95 -44.71
C SER A 171 -33.96 -40.80 -45.36
N ALA A 172 -34.70 -39.75 -44.98
CA ALA A 172 -36.00 -39.43 -45.56
C ALA A 172 -35.87 -39.10 -47.06
N GLN A 173 -34.84 -38.35 -47.45
CA GLN A 173 -34.55 -38.04 -48.84
C GLN A 173 -34.15 -39.29 -49.66
N GLU A 174 -33.39 -40.22 -49.09
CA GLU A 174 -33.08 -41.51 -49.72
C GLU A 174 -34.34 -42.35 -49.94
N GLN A 175 -35.21 -42.46 -48.93
CA GLN A 175 -36.49 -43.17 -49.05
C GLN A 175 -37.37 -42.56 -50.13
N MET A 176 -37.45 -41.22 -50.20
CA MET A 176 -38.20 -40.53 -51.24
C MET A 176 -37.65 -40.81 -52.65
N ASN A 177 -36.33 -40.84 -52.81
CA ASN A 177 -35.69 -41.17 -54.08
C ASN A 177 -35.96 -42.63 -54.47
N GLN A 178 -35.86 -43.58 -53.53
CA GLN A 178 -36.17 -45.00 -53.79
C GLN A 178 -37.62 -45.19 -54.21
N LEU A 179 -38.57 -44.56 -53.50
CA LEU A 179 -39.98 -44.66 -53.83
C LEU A 179 -40.28 -44.03 -55.19
N ARG A 180 -39.64 -42.90 -55.51
CA ARG A 180 -39.73 -42.28 -56.84
C ARG A 180 -39.18 -43.20 -57.93
N GLU A 181 -38.07 -43.90 -57.70
CA GLU A 181 -37.53 -44.87 -58.64
C GLU A 181 -38.48 -46.06 -58.83
N GLN A 182 -39.06 -46.59 -57.74
CA GLN A 182 -40.08 -47.65 -57.80
C GLN A 182 -41.30 -47.21 -58.61
N PHE A 183 -41.81 -46.01 -58.35
CA PHE A 183 -42.93 -45.44 -59.11
C PHE A 183 -42.60 -45.32 -60.61
N LEU A 184 -41.38 -44.86 -60.95
CA LEU A 184 -40.95 -44.77 -62.35
C LEU A 184 -40.83 -46.16 -62.99
N ALA A 185 -40.31 -47.15 -62.28
CA ALA A 185 -40.18 -48.52 -62.76
C ALA A 185 -41.54 -49.19 -62.97
N GLU A 186 -42.48 -49.05 -62.02
CA GLU A 186 -43.85 -49.58 -62.14
C GLU A 186 -44.60 -48.92 -63.30
N LYS A 187 -44.44 -47.59 -63.45
CA LYS A 187 -44.96 -46.85 -64.60
C LYS A 187 -44.42 -47.42 -65.92
N GLU A 188 -43.12 -47.70 -66.00
CA GLU A 188 -42.48 -48.23 -67.20
C GLU A 188 -42.95 -49.68 -67.49
N GLU A 189 -43.07 -50.53 -66.47
CA GLU A 189 -43.60 -51.89 -66.63
C GLU A 189 -45.05 -51.90 -67.12
N LEU A 190 -45.90 -51.02 -66.56
CA LEU A 190 -47.30 -50.89 -66.98
C LEU A 190 -47.39 -50.46 -68.46
N LEU A 191 -46.63 -49.43 -68.85
CA LEU A 191 -46.56 -48.98 -70.23
C LEU A 191 -46.09 -50.10 -71.16
N GLU A 192 -45.16 -50.93 -70.71
CA GLU A 192 -44.59 -52.01 -71.52
C GLU A 192 -45.50 -53.23 -71.60
N ARG A 193 -46.25 -53.56 -70.55
CA ARG A 193 -47.38 -54.51 -70.61
C ARG A 193 -48.38 -54.06 -71.65
N HIS A 194 -48.82 -52.80 -71.58
CA HIS A 194 -49.77 -52.28 -72.54
C HIS A 194 -49.21 -52.23 -73.96
N ARG A 195 -47.92 -51.92 -74.13
CA ARG A 195 -47.27 -52.00 -75.46
C ARG A 195 -47.30 -53.43 -76.02
N ARG A 196 -47.04 -54.44 -75.18
CA ARG A 196 -47.11 -55.86 -75.58
C ARG A 196 -48.53 -56.31 -75.89
N GLU A 197 -49.51 -55.99 -75.04
CA GLU A 197 -50.93 -56.26 -75.29
C GLU A 197 -51.37 -55.64 -76.62
N LYS A 198 -50.97 -54.39 -76.89
CA LYS A 198 -51.21 -53.72 -78.16
C LYS A 198 -50.59 -54.45 -79.34
N GLU A 199 -49.33 -54.90 -79.24
CA GLU A 199 -48.65 -55.65 -80.30
C GLU A 199 -49.30 -57.03 -80.57
N GLU A 200 -49.77 -57.72 -79.53
CA GLU A 200 -50.49 -58.99 -79.64
C GLU A 200 -51.87 -58.82 -80.28
N LEU A 201 -52.63 -57.80 -79.85
CA LEU A 201 -53.94 -57.48 -80.43
C LEU A 201 -53.82 -57.04 -81.90
N PHE A 202 -52.80 -56.25 -82.24
CA PHE A 202 -52.52 -55.87 -83.62
C PHE A 202 -52.17 -57.09 -84.51
N ARG A 203 -51.55 -58.14 -83.95
CA ARG A 203 -51.31 -59.40 -84.66
C ARG A 203 -52.58 -60.26 -84.80
N GLN A 204 -53.52 -60.17 -83.87
CA GLN A 204 -54.73 -61.01 -83.85
C GLN A 204 -55.91 -60.43 -84.63
N GLY A 205 -55.94 -59.14 -84.94
CA GLY A 205 -56.96 -58.56 -85.80
C GLY A 205 -56.70 -57.12 -86.15
N GLY A 206 -56.49 -56.84 -87.43
CA GLY A 206 -56.56 -55.47 -87.92
C GLY A 206 -57.99 -54.93 -87.78
N SER A 207 -58.13 -53.72 -87.23
CA SER A 207 -59.30 -52.85 -87.12
C SER A 207 -60.28 -53.05 -85.94
N GLN A 208 -59.97 -52.42 -84.79
CA GLN A 208 -60.96 -51.97 -83.79
C GLN A 208 -60.48 -50.69 -83.04
N ASP A 209 -60.63 -49.52 -83.67
CA ASP A 209 -60.27 -48.21 -83.08
C ASP A 209 -61.12 -47.81 -81.85
N GLU A 210 -62.34 -48.33 -81.71
CA GLU A 210 -63.22 -48.05 -80.55
C GLU A 210 -62.81 -48.79 -79.27
N VAL A 211 -62.32 -50.03 -79.39
CA VAL A 211 -61.78 -50.78 -78.25
C VAL A 211 -60.49 -50.12 -77.75
N LEU A 212 -59.68 -49.62 -78.70
CA LEU A 212 -58.47 -48.84 -78.42
C LEU A 212 -58.77 -47.59 -77.58
N GLN A 213 -59.82 -46.81 -77.89
CA GLN A 213 -60.16 -45.62 -77.12
C GLN A 213 -60.64 -45.96 -75.69
N GLN A 214 -61.40 -47.04 -75.53
CA GLN A 214 -61.84 -47.47 -74.20
C GLN A 214 -60.69 -47.98 -73.33
N GLU A 215 -59.71 -48.68 -73.91
CA GLU A 215 -58.56 -49.18 -73.16
C GLU A 215 -57.55 -48.07 -72.86
N LEU A 216 -57.27 -47.16 -73.81
CA LEU A 216 -56.44 -45.97 -73.53
C LEU A 216 -57.05 -45.11 -72.42
N ALA A 217 -58.38 -44.96 -72.41
CA ALA A 217 -59.10 -44.25 -71.34
C ALA A 217 -58.99 -44.97 -69.99
N LYS A 218 -58.99 -46.31 -69.96
CA LYS A 218 -58.73 -47.08 -68.73
C LYS A 218 -57.32 -46.88 -68.22
N VAL A 219 -56.31 -46.99 -69.09
CA VAL A 219 -54.90 -46.79 -68.73
C VAL A 219 -54.65 -45.36 -68.26
N GLU A 220 -55.24 -44.36 -68.92
CA GLU A 220 -55.18 -42.97 -68.46
C GLU A 220 -55.87 -42.78 -67.10
N SER A 221 -56.96 -43.52 -66.83
CA SER A 221 -57.63 -43.47 -65.53
C SER A 221 -56.80 -44.13 -64.42
N GLU A 222 -56.17 -45.27 -64.70
CA GLU A 222 -55.29 -45.96 -63.77
C GLU A 222 -54.02 -45.15 -63.51
N TYR A 223 -53.45 -44.53 -64.56
CA TYR A 223 -52.34 -43.59 -64.43
C TYR A 223 -52.70 -42.35 -63.61
N ARG A 224 -53.90 -41.78 -63.81
CA ARG A 224 -54.38 -40.66 -62.97
C ARG A 224 -54.58 -41.07 -61.53
N ALA A 225 -55.19 -42.23 -61.28
CA ALA A 225 -55.39 -42.74 -59.92
C ALA A 225 -54.05 -42.93 -59.22
N LEU A 226 -53.07 -43.52 -59.90
CA LEU A 226 -51.73 -43.73 -59.37
C LEU A 226 -50.95 -42.41 -59.17
N GLN A 227 -51.11 -41.42 -60.06
CA GLN A 227 -50.55 -40.07 -59.85
C GLN A 227 -51.20 -39.35 -58.66
N GLU A 228 -52.50 -39.51 -58.45
CA GLU A 228 -53.19 -38.96 -57.28
C GLU A 228 -52.71 -39.62 -55.99
N GLU A 229 -52.51 -40.94 -55.97
CA GLU A 229 -51.94 -41.65 -54.82
C GLU A 229 -50.52 -41.16 -54.51
N TYR A 230 -49.67 -41.01 -55.53
CA TYR A 230 -48.34 -40.44 -55.37
C TYR A 230 -48.38 -38.97 -54.89
N GLY A 231 -49.33 -38.18 -55.38
CA GLY A 231 -49.55 -36.80 -54.95
C GLY A 231 -49.98 -36.69 -53.48
N LYS A 232 -50.91 -37.56 -53.05
CA LYS A 232 -51.36 -37.64 -51.65
C LYS A 232 -50.22 -38.04 -50.74
N LEU A 233 -49.47 -39.08 -51.10
CA LEU A 233 -48.36 -39.56 -50.29
C LEU A 233 -47.21 -38.53 -50.21
N LYS A 234 -46.96 -37.77 -51.29
CA LYS A 234 -46.02 -36.64 -51.27
C LYS A 234 -46.50 -35.51 -50.34
N ASN A 235 -47.80 -35.24 -50.31
CA ASN A 235 -48.35 -34.23 -49.41
C ASN A 235 -48.29 -34.69 -47.95
N GLU A 236 -48.61 -35.95 -47.67
CA GLU A 236 -48.42 -36.54 -46.33
C GLU A 236 -46.95 -36.46 -45.90
N TYR A 237 -46.00 -36.74 -46.79
CA TYR A 237 -44.58 -36.56 -46.50
C TYR A 237 -44.19 -35.09 -46.21
N ASN A 238 -44.75 -34.13 -46.95
CA ASN A 238 -44.52 -32.71 -46.68
C ASN A 238 -45.17 -32.27 -45.36
N GLU A 239 -46.33 -32.81 -45.00
CA GLU A 239 -46.97 -32.57 -43.70
C GLU A 239 -46.14 -33.17 -42.56
N TRP A 240 -45.49 -34.32 -42.78
CA TRP A 240 -44.54 -34.88 -41.82
C TRP A 240 -43.26 -34.02 -41.67
N ILE A 241 -42.80 -33.37 -42.76
CA ILE A 241 -41.71 -32.38 -42.69
C ILE A 241 -42.15 -31.14 -41.91
N GLU A 242 -43.33 -30.58 -42.18
CA GLU A 242 -43.85 -29.41 -41.45
C GLU A 242 -44.07 -29.73 -39.96
N LEU A 243 -44.56 -30.93 -39.62
CA LEU A 243 -44.71 -31.36 -38.22
C LEU A 243 -43.35 -31.52 -37.52
N ALA A 244 -42.31 -31.96 -38.23
CA ALA A 244 -40.95 -32.01 -37.69
C ALA A 244 -40.32 -30.61 -37.52
N GLU A 245 -40.70 -29.63 -38.33
CA GLU A 245 -40.27 -28.22 -38.17
C GLU A 245 -41.03 -27.49 -37.04
N ILE A 246 -42.30 -27.83 -36.79
CA ILE A 246 -43.12 -27.22 -35.72
C ILE A 246 -42.72 -27.73 -34.31
N ASP A 247 -42.24 -28.97 -34.20
CA ASP A 247 -41.74 -29.53 -32.94
C ASP A 247 -40.28 -29.11 -32.63
N SER A 248 -39.67 -28.27 -33.46
CA SER A 248 -38.44 -27.56 -33.14
C SER A 248 -38.82 -26.32 -32.30
N PRO A 249 -38.59 -26.32 -30.97
CA PRO A 249 -38.97 -25.17 -30.16
C PRO A 249 -38.16 -23.96 -30.59
N GLU A 250 -38.85 -22.90 -30.99
CA GLU A 250 -38.26 -21.56 -31.08
C GLU A 250 -37.44 -21.29 -29.80
N LYS A 251 -36.12 -21.19 -29.99
CA LYS A 251 -35.19 -20.58 -29.05
C LYS A 251 -34.20 -19.73 -29.81
#